data_AF-A0A3M1AY28-F1
#
_entry.id   AF-A0A3M1AY28-F1
#
_cell.length_a   1.000
_cell.length_b   1.000
_cell.length_c   1.000
_cell.angle_alpha   90.00
_cell.angle_beta   90.00
_cell.angle_gamma   90.00
#
_symmetry.space_group_name_H-M   'P 1'
#
loop_
_entity.id
_entity.type
_entity.pdbx_description
1 polymer ?
#
loop_
_entity_poly.entity_id
_entity_poly.type
_entity_poly.pdbx_seq_one_letter_code
_entity_poly.pdbx_strand_id
1 'polypeptide(L)'
;MLKPPVIVDAYNEIGYDAMNVGDRDLAGGLEFLEDLEKKAKFPFLSANLTDAAGKPLFTPSIVREVGGYEIGIFGLMTKTFDPARHGMPELRVGDPVEAAKRVVADLAKKSDMIVALCDLTPPEVEAVIEAAPQIRIVIGGHTGTFMNEPEQQGETFIVQAGSRGKYLGVIDLTIADDTFVFTNPNRSEELKREKGRLEKRIEFYAKKAKRDGVDDPFVYYAKNERIRTILDRAKARLAEIERELKAEVPKTGNIFAYQMKPIAKKIADNARIRERIDRYDEAVRKLQLAAGKNHPATPSTRKAPIRPLRLPGKVPLPKKGIPPIAHRPKGTLPGKPAPAGGETKPGGGTPMPPPPPQGE
;
A
#
# COMPACT_ATOMS: atom_id res chain seq x y z
N MET A 1 -13.04 -11.72 -20.88
CA MET A 1 -11.72 -11.40 -21.46
C MET A 1 -11.64 -10.06 -22.17
N LEU A 2 -12.75 -9.41 -22.58
CA LEU A 2 -12.67 -8.15 -23.34
C LEU A 2 -12.44 -6.86 -22.48
N LYS A 3 -12.74 -6.87 -21.17
CA LYS A 3 -12.64 -5.66 -20.31
C LYS A 3 -11.20 -5.24 -19.97
N PRO A 4 -10.28 -6.17 -19.62
CA PRO A 4 -8.94 -5.80 -19.18
C PRO A 4 -8.13 -4.97 -20.20
N PRO A 5 -8.19 -5.23 -21.53
CA PRO A 5 -7.52 -4.36 -22.51
C PRO A 5 -7.95 -2.88 -22.43
N VAL A 6 -9.26 -2.62 -22.25
CA VAL A 6 -9.78 -1.25 -22.12
C VAL A 6 -9.29 -0.58 -20.84
N ILE A 7 -9.09 -1.35 -19.77
CA ILE A 7 -8.55 -0.86 -18.50
C ILE A 7 -7.07 -0.47 -18.68
N VAL A 8 -6.27 -1.31 -19.33
CA VAL A 8 -4.86 -1.00 -19.63
C VAL A 8 -4.74 0.24 -20.50
N ASP A 9 -5.60 0.39 -21.52
CA ASP A 9 -5.67 1.60 -22.34
C ASP A 9 -5.98 2.85 -21.51
N ALA A 10 -6.92 2.75 -20.55
CA ALA A 10 -7.22 3.86 -19.66
C ALA A 10 -6.03 4.21 -18.76
N TYR A 11 -5.32 3.22 -18.22
CA TYR A 11 -4.12 3.45 -17.40
C TYR A 11 -2.98 4.07 -18.21
N ASN A 12 -2.84 3.70 -19.48
CA ASN A 12 -1.90 4.32 -20.42
C ASN A 12 -2.21 5.80 -20.67
N GLU A 13 -3.49 6.18 -20.81
CA GLU A 13 -3.88 7.59 -20.98
C GLU A 13 -3.79 8.39 -19.67
N ILE A 14 -4.00 7.76 -18.52
CA ILE A 14 -3.81 8.40 -17.20
C ILE A 14 -2.32 8.63 -16.92
N GLY A 15 -1.44 7.77 -17.44
CA GLY A 15 0.00 7.85 -17.23
C GLY A 15 0.43 7.17 -15.93
N TYR A 16 -0.01 5.93 -15.71
CA TYR A 16 0.45 5.12 -14.58
C TYR A 16 1.96 4.91 -14.63
N ASP A 17 2.63 4.97 -13.47
CA ASP A 17 4.07 4.67 -13.37
C ASP A 17 4.36 3.17 -13.24
N ALA A 18 3.44 2.44 -12.60
CA ALA A 18 3.49 1.00 -12.35
C ALA A 18 2.11 0.48 -11.90
N MET A 19 1.92 -0.84 -11.99
CA MET A 19 0.78 -1.56 -11.41
C MET A 19 1.30 -2.81 -10.71
N ASN A 20 0.79 -3.15 -9.52
CA ASN A 20 1.05 -4.44 -8.90
C ASN A 20 0.14 -5.52 -9.47
N VAL A 21 0.69 -6.71 -9.72
CA VAL A 21 -0.10 -7.90 -10.06
C VAL A 21 -0.77 -8.45 -8.80
N GLY A 22 -2.10 -8.49 -8.79
CA GLY A 22 -2.90 -9.11 -7.73
C GLY A 22 -3.44 -10.49 -8.09
N ASP A 23 -4.03 -11.15 -7.11
CA ASP A 23 -4.58 -12.51 -7.25
C ASP A 23 -5.64 -12.60 -8.37
N ARG A 24 -6.47 -11.57 -8.52
CA ARG A 24 -7.54 -11.49 -9.53
C ARG A 24 -7.04 -11.21 -10.94
N ASP A 25 -5.83 -10.68 -11.10
CA ASP A 25 -5.28 -10.39 -12.43
C ASP A 25 -4.92 -11.69 -13.17
N LEU A 26 -4.60 -12.75 -12.43
CA LEU A 26 -4.32 -14.08 -12.95
C LEU A 26 -5.58 -14.88 -13.33
N ALA A 27 -6.79 -14.35 -13.12
CA ALA A 27 -8.03 -15.05 -13.45
C ALA A 27 -8.17 -15.34 -14.97
N GLY A 28 -7.45 -14.61 -15.81
CA GLY A 28 -7.38 -14.85 -17.26
C GLY A 28 -6.28 -15.82 -17.70
N GLY A 29 -5.46 -16.33 -16.77
CA GLY A 29 -4.23 -17.06 -17.04
C GLY A 29 -3.01 -16.15 -17.24
N LEU A 30 -1.82 -16.71 -17.07
CA LEU A 30 -0.55 -15.98 -17.19
C LEU A 30 -0.35 -15.38 -18.58
N GLU A 31 -0.54 -16.17 -19.63
CA GLU A 31 -0.35 -15.72 -21.02
C GLU A 31 -1.20 -14.49 -21.35
N PHE A 32 -2.45 -14.48 -20.89
CA PHE A 32 -3.34 -13.33 -21.07
C PHE A 32 -2.83 -12.09 -20.31
N LEU A 33 -2.29 -12.27 -19.11
CA LEU A 33 -1.74 -11.18 -18.31
C LEU A 33 -0.45 -10.61 -18.93
N GLU A 34 0.45 -11.46 -19.43
CA GLU A 34 1.66 -11.06 -20.16
C GLU A 34 1.30 -10.28 -21.44
N ASP A 35 0.25 -10.70 -22.15
CA ASP A 35 -0.25 -9.98 -23.33
C ASP A 35 -0.86 -8.62 -23.01
N LEU A 36 -1.39 -8.43 -21.80
CA LEU A 36 -1.81 -7.11 -21.31
C LEU A 36 -0.59 -6.25 -20.96
N GLU A 37 0.42 -6.81 -20.32
CA GLU A 37 1.65 -6.09 -19.98
C GLU A 37 2.35 -5.57 -21.25
N LYS A 38 2.43 -6.37 -22.32
CA LYS A 38 2.97 -5.93 -23.62
C LYS A 38 2.27 -4.69 -24.20
N LYS A 39 1.01 -4.45 -23.83
CA LYS A 39 0.21 -3.28 -24.25
C LYS A 39 0.30 -2.11 -23.27
N ALA A 40 0.78 -2.35 -22.06
CA ALA A 40 0.96 -1.33 -21.05
C ALA A 40 2.19 -0.46 -21.36
N LYS A 41 2.07 0.84 -21.10
CA LYS A 41 3.19 1.80 -21.16
C LYS A 41 3.92 1.90 -19.83
N PHE A 42 3.59 1.01 -18.90
CA PHE A 42 4.09 0.94 -17.54
C PHE A 42 4.28 -0.53 -17.16
N PRO A 43 5.25 -0.84 -16.30
CA PRO A 43 5.54 -2.21 -15.91
C PRO A 43 4.48 -2.77 -14.96
N PHE A 44 4.23 -4.07 -15.07
CA PHE A 44 3.54 -4.82 -14.03
C PHE A 44 4.57 -5.30 -13.02
N LEU A 45 4.30 -5.09 -11.72
CA LEU A 45 5.21 -5.40 -10.64
C LEU A 45 4.75 -6.64 -9.89
N SER A 46 5.69 -7.54 -9.59
CA SER A 46 5.48 -8.60 -8.61
C SER A 46 6.82 -9.14 -8.12
N ALA A 47 7.08 -9.04 -6.82
CA ALA A 47 8.31 -9.53 -6.21
C ALA A 47 8.25 -11.00 -5.76
N ASN A 48 7.05 -11.57 -5.68
CA ASN A 48 6.82 -12.91 -5.12
C ASN A 48 6.02 -13.84 -6.04
N LEU A 49 5.75 -13.49 -7.30
CA LEU A 49 5.20 -14.41 -8.29
C LEU A 49 6.31 -14.95 -9.19
N THR A 50 6.51 -16.27 -9.17
CA THR A 50 7.58 -16.95 -9.90
C THR A 50 7.08 -18.18 -10.67
N ASP A 51 7.90 -18.67 -11.59
CA ASP A 51 7.76 -20.04 -12.08
C ASP A 51 8.21 -21.08 -11.04
N ALA A 52 8.12 -22.36 -11.39
CA ALA A 52 8.55 -23.49 -10.56
C ALA A 52 10.06 -23.51 -10.25
N ALA A 53 10.89 -22.83 -11.05
CA ALA A 53 12.33 -22.70 -10.84
C ALA A 53 12.68 -21.49 -9.95
N GLY A 54 11.69 -20.69 -9.52
CA GLY A 54 11.89 -19.49 -8.72
C GLY A 54 12.27 -18.26 -9.54
N LYS A 55 12.16 -18.32 -10.88
CA LYS A 55 12.38 -17.15 -11.74
C LYS A 55 11.19 -16.19 -11.64
N PRO A 56 11.41 -14.89 -11.38
CA PRO A 56 10.33 -13.90 -11.39
C PRO A 56 9.61 -13.85 -12.74
N LEU A 57 8.28 -13.82 -12.72
CA LEU A 57 7.46 -13.66 -13.93
C LEU A 57 7.33 -12.20 -14.36
N PHE A 58 7.34 -11.27 -13.40
CA PHE A 58 7.23 -9.84 -13.62
C PHE A 58 8.42 -9.13 -12.98
N THR A 59 8.66 -7.87 -13.36
CA THR A 59 9.73 -7.10 -12.71
C THR A 59 9.37 -6.87 -11.22
N PRO A 60 10.27 -7.13 -10.27
CA PRO A 60 9.92 -7.03 -8.85
C PRO A 60 9.75 -5.59 -8.38
N SER A 61 10.50 -4.66 -8.98
CA SER A 61 10.54 -3.26 -8.57
C SER A 61 11.03 -2.34 -9.70
N ILE A 62 10.80 -1.05 -9.52
CA ILE A 62 11.37 0.04 -10.32
C ILE A 62 11.90 1.14 -9.40
N VAL A 63 12.70 2.04 -9.96
CA VAL A 63 13.04 3.32 -9.34
C VAL A 63 12.54 4.43 -10.26
N ARG A 64 11.90 5.44 -9.69
CA ARG A 64 11.40 6.61 -10.41
C ARG A 64 11.93 7.88 -9.76
N GLU A 65 12.53 8.76 -10.56
CA GLU A 65 12.90 10.10 -10.10
C GLU A 65 11.65 10.99 -10.04
N VAL A 66 11.29 11.46 -8.85
CA VAL A 66 10.13 12.34 -8.60
C VAL A 66 10.58 13.54 -7.79
N GLY A 67 10.47 14.73 -8.36
CA GLY A 67 10.89 15.98 -7.68
C GLY A 67 12.37 16.00 -7.30
N GLY A 68 13.23 15.28 -8.06
CA GLY A 68 14.66 15.14 -7.79
C GLY A 68 15.04 14.04 -6.79
N TYR A 69 14.08 13.25 -6.31
CA TYR A 69 14.29 12.12 -5.39
C TYR A 69 14.06 10.78 -6.09
N GLU A 70 14.91 9.79 -5.80
CA GLU A 70 14.81 8.44 -6.33
C GLU A 70 13.81 7.62 -5.49
N ILE A 71 12.63 7.32 -6.03
CA ILE A 71 11.58 6.57 -5.33
C ILE A 71 11.56 5.12 -5.81
N GLY A 72 11.88 4.20 -4.90
CA GLY A 72 11.79 2.78 -5.13
C GLY A 72 10.36 2.29 -4.98
N ILE A 73 9.83 1.60 -5.99
CA ILE A 73 8.46 1.09 -6.01
C ILE A 73 8.51 -0.41 -6.29
N PHE A 74 7.85 -1.23 -5.45
CA PHE A 74 7.80 -2.68 -5.65
C PHE A 74 6.41 -3.26 -5.42
N GLY A 75 6.17 -4.46 -5.96
CA GLY A 75 4.87 -5.13 -5.92
C GLY A 75 4.87 -6.41 -5.08
N LEU A 76 3.79 -6.68 -4.34
CA LEU A 76 3.56 -7.94 -3.63
C LEU A 76 2.14 -8.45 -3.83
N MET A 77 1.99 -9.77 -3.95
CA MET A 77 0.71 -10.47 -4.02
C MET A 77 0.52 -11.39 -2.81
N THR A 78 -0.72 -11.59 -2.38
CA THR A 78 -1.04 -12.45 -1.22
C THR A 78 -0.59 -13.89 -1.43
N LYS A 79 0.04 -14.50 -0.42
CA LYS A 79 0.40 -15.93 -0.45
C LYS A 79 -0.81 -16.85 -0.21
N THR A 80 -1.98 -16.28 0.10
CA THR A 80 -3.22 -17.07 0.21
C THR A 80 -3.75 -17.51 -1.16
N PHE A 81 -3.25 -16.93 -2.25
CA PHE A 81 -3.57 -17.37 -3.60
C PHE A 81 -2.75 -18.61 -3.97
N ASP A 82 -3.42 -19.67 -4.40
CA ASP A 82 -2.82 -20.93 -4.85
C ASP A 82 -3.01 -21.08 -6.37
N PRO A 83 -1.99 -20.76 -7.19
CA PRO A 83 -2.10 -20.81 -8.66
C PRO A 83 -2.53 -22.19 -9.19
N ALA A 84 -2.16 -23.29 -8.52
CA ALA A 84 -2.49 -24.64 -8.95
C ALA A 84 -4.01 -24.89 -8.92
N ARG A 85 -4.73 -24.32 -7.94
CA ARG A 85 -6.20 -24.38 -7.85
C ARG A 85 -6.90 -23.59 -8.96
N HIS A 86 -6.15 -22.72 -9.64
CA HIS A 86 -6.64 -21.89 -10.74
C HIS A 86 -6.09 -22.36 -12.10
N GLY A 87 -5.55 -23.59 -12.18
CA GLY A 87 -5.09 -24.17 -13.44
C GLY A 87 -3.70 -23.71 -13.89
N MET A 88 -2.90 -23.15 -12.99
CA MET A 88 -1.52 -22.70 -13.23
C MET A 88 -0.53 -23.41 -12.28
N PRO A 89 -0.46 -24.77 -12.30
CA PRO A 89 0.37 -25.56 -11.37
C PRO A 89 1.88 -25.34 -11.52
N GLU A 90 2.32 -24.68 -12.58
CA GLU A 90 3.70 -24.27 -12.85
C GLU A 90 4.11 -22.99 -12.12
N LEU A 91 3.16 -22.24 -11.57
CA LEU A 91 3.43 -20.96 -10.89
C LEU A 91 3.51 -21.11 -9.38
N ARG A 92 4.27 -20.24 -8.74
CA ARG A 92 4.44 -20.18 -7.29
C ARG A 92 4.24 -18.76 -6.79
N VAL A 93 3.57 -18.66 -5.64
CA VAL A 93 3.52 -17.41 -4.87
C VAL A 93 4.40 -17.59 -3.64
N GLY A 94 5.53 -16.90 -3.64
CA GLY A 94 6.48 -16.90 -2.53
C GLY A 94 5.94 -16.12 -1.33
N ASP A 95 6.59 -16.32 -0.18
CA ASP A 95 6.25 -15.57 1.03
C ASP A 95 6.51 -14.06 0.82
N PRO A 96 5.51 -13.19 1.06
CA PRO A 96 5.64 -11.76 0.80
C PRO A 96 6.65 -11.07 1.71
N VAL A 97 6.88 -11.58 2.93
CA VAL A 97 7.87 -11.02 3.87
C VAL A 97 9.28 -11.24 3.36
N GLU A 98 9.60 -12.45 2.94
CA GLU A 98 10.93 -12.77 2.39
C GLU A 98 11.19 -12.04 1.07
N ALA A 99 10.16 -11.93 0.21
CA ALA A 99 10.24 -11.13 -1.01
C ALA A 99 10.47 -9.64 -0.71
N ALA A 100 9.75 -9.07 0.26
CA ALA A 100 9.92 -7.68 0.69
C ALA A 100 11.35 -7.42 1.17
N LYS A 101 11.88 -8.24 2.09
CA LYS A 101 13.25 -8.09 2.62
C LYS A 101 14.29 -8.06 1.50
N ARG A 102 14.17 -8.99 0.54
CA ARG A 102 15.08 -9.06 -0.62
C ARG A 102 15.03 -7.80 -1.48
N VAL A 103 13.83 -7.36 -1.84
CA VAL A 103 13.65 -6.21 -2.75
C VAL A 103 13.98 -4.89 -2.05
N VAL A 104 13.62 -4.74 -0.78
CA VAL A 104 13.96 -3.57 0.04
C VAL A 104 15.47 -3.46 0.20
N ALA A 105 16.19 -4.56 0.42
CA ALA A 105 17.66 -4.54 0.51
C ALA A 105 18.33 -4.05 -0.78
N ASP A 106 17.74 -4.32 -1.95
CA ASP A 106 18.20 -3.79 -3.23
C ASP A 106 17.82 -2.33 -3.42
N LEU A 107 16.55 -1.98 -3.22
CA LEU A 107 16.03 -0.61 -3.37
C LEU A 107 16.71 0.38 -2.41
N ALA A 108 17.05 -0.04 -1.20
CA ALA A 108 17.75 0.79 -0.21
C ALA A 108 19.12 1.30 -0.67
N LYS A 109 19.72 0.67 -1.69
CA LYS A 109 21.00 1.09 -2.28
C LYS A 109 20.85 2.18 -3.33
N LYS A 110 19.65 2.37 -3.88
CA LYS A 110 19.40 3.17 -5.09
C LYS A 110 18.22 4.14 -4.97
N SER A 111 17.54 4.15 -3.83
CA SER A 111 16.34 4.94 -3.59
C SER A 111 16.46 5.72 -2.28
N ASP A 112 15.86 6.91 -2.25
CA ASP A 112 15.74 7.78 -1.08
C ASP A 112 14.49 7.44 -0.26
N MET A 113 13.48 6.84 -0.90
CA MET A 113 12.26 6.35 -0.24
C MET A 113 11.74 5.10 -0.94
N ILE A 114 11.11 4.19 -0.18
CA ILE A 114 10.50 2.97 -0.70
C ILE A 114 8.98 2.99 -0.50
N VAL A 115 8.25 2.70 -1.58
CA VAL A 115 6.80 2.53 -1.65
C VAL A 115 6.48 1.08 -2.04
N ALA A 116 5.63 0.43 -1.27
CA ALA A 116 5.12 -0.91 -1.58
C ALA A 116 3.71 -0.82 -2.19
N LEU A 117 3.50 -1.47 -3.32
CA LEU A 117 2.19 -1.70 -3.92
C LEU A 117 1.76 -3.13 -3.55
N CYS A 118 0.74 -3.28 -2.69
CA CYS A 118 0.44 -4.56 -2.07
C CYS A 118 -0.98 -5.05 -2.38
N ASP A 119 -1.11 -6.21 -3.01
CA ASP A 119 -2.36 -6.99 -3.02
C ASP A 119 -2.31 -8.06 -1.91
N LEU A 120 -2.25 -7.59 -0.66
CA LEU A 120 -2.04 -8.40 0.54
C LEU A 120 -3.23 -8.31 1.50
N THR A 121 -3.39 -9.33 2.33
CA THR A 121 -4.29 -9.27 3.49
C THR A 121 -3.69 -8.36 4.57
N PRO A 122 -4.51 -7.76 5.47
CA PRO A 122 -3.98 -6.89 6.53
C PRO A 122 -2.88 -7.55 7.39
N PRO A 123 -3.01 -8.81 7.84
CA PRO A 123 -1.93 -9.46 8.60
C PRO A 123 -0.62 -9.65 7.81
N GLU A 124 -0.70 -9.85 6.49
CA GLU A 124 0.50 -9.92 5.64
C GLU A 124 1.15 -8.54 5.48
N VAL A 125 0.36 -7.46 5.39
CA VAL A 125 0.88 -6.09 5.38
C VAL A 125 1.61 -5.79 6.69
N GLU A 126 1.00 -6.10 7.83
CA GLU A 126 1.60 -5.91 9.15
C GLU A 126 2.95 -6.64 9.26
N ALA A 127 3.00 -7.92 8.85
CA ALA A 127 4.23 -8.73 8.88
C ALA A 127 5.32 -8.21 7.93
N VAL A 128 4.93 -7.70 6.75
CA VAL A 128 5.88 -7.08 5.80
C VAL A 128 6.48 -5.80 6.38
N ILE A 129 5.67 -4.95 7.01
CA ILE A 129 6.14 -3.69 7.63
C ILE A 129 7.09 -3.99 8.78
N GLU A 130 6.76 -4.95 9.63
CA GLU A 130 7.61 -5.36 10.76
C GLU A 130 8.99 -5.86 10.28
N ALA A 131 9.00 -6.65 9.22
CA ALA A 131 10.22 -7.23 8.68
C ALA A 131 11.04 -6.27 7.79
N ALA A 132 10.40 -5.24 7.23
CA ALA A 132 11.02 -4.27 6.34
C ALA A 132 10.61 -2.82 6.72
N PRO A 133 11.09 -2.31 7.88
CA PRO A 133 10.70 -0.99 8.41
C PRO A 133 11.18 0.19 7.55
N GLN A 134 12.00 -0.05 6.53
CA GLN A 134 12.44 0.96 5.55
C GLN A 134 11.31 1.40 4.60
N ILE A 135 10.22 0.65 4.52
CA ILE A 135 9.05 1.02 3.71
C ILE A 135 8.40 2.25 4.35
N ARG A 136 8.19 3.31 3.56
CA ARG A 136 7.55 4.55 4.05
C ARG A 136 6.08 4.62 3.74
N ILE A 137 5.67 4.02 2.62
CA ILE A 137 4.28 4.02 2.18
C ILE A 137 3.90 2.65 1.65
N VAL A 138 2.77 2.13 2.11
CA VAL A 138 2.07 0.98 1.54
C VAL A 138 0.80 1.47 0.86
N ILE A 139 0.70 1.25 -0.44
CA ILE A 139 -0.53 1.44 -1.21
C ILE A 139 -1.19 0.07 -1.35
N GLY A 140 -2.21 -0.18 -0.53
CA GLY A 140 -2.85 -1.48 -0.41
C GLY A 140 -4.00 -1.70 -1.40
N GLY A 141 -4.19 -2.97 -1.77
CA GLY A 141 -5.25 -3.54 -2.60
C GLY A 141 -6.00 -4.67 -1.89
N HIS A 142 -6.41 -5.69 -2.63
CA HIS A 142 -7.05 -6.93 -2.15
C HIS A 142 -8.46 -6.77 -1.52
N THR A 143 -8.54 -6.12 -0.36
CA THR A 143 -9.79 -5.95 0.42
C THR A 143 -10.74 -4.92 -0.21
N GLY A 144 -10.21 -3.99 -1.00
CA GLY A 144 -10.97 -2.88 -1.57
C GLY A 144 -11.50 -1.89 -0.52
N THR A 145 -10.80 -1.79 0.62
CA THR A 145 -11.19 -0.95 1.75
C THR A 145 -11.14 0.52 1.37
N PHE A 146 -12.20 1.26 1.73
CA PHE A 146 -12.21 2.72 1.66
C PHE A 146 -11.56 3.28 2.92
N MET A 147 -10.41 3.94 2.77
CA MET A 147 -9.69 4.60 3.87
C MET A 147 -9.80 6.10 3.71
N ASN A 148 -10.62 6.76 4.55
CA ASN A 148 -10.73 8.22 4.57
C ASN A 148 -9.54 8.90 5.27
N GLU A 149 -8.83 8.15 6.09
CA GLU A 149 -7.66 8.55 6.87
C GLU A 149 -6.60 7.48 6.65
N PRO A 150 -5.31 7.84 6.64
CA PRO A 150 -4.25 6.84 6.56
C PRO A 150 -4.17 6.06 7.88
N GLU A 151 -3.74 4.81 7.80
CA GLU A 151 -3.22 4.10 8.95
C GLU A 151 -1.71 4.34 9.04
N GLN A 152 -1.16 4.34 10.26
CA GLN A 152 0.27 4.51 10.50
C GLN A 152 0.75 3.43 11.45
N GLN A 153 1.73 2.65 10.99
CA GLN A 153 2.42 1.63 11.78
C GLN A 153 3.91 1.98 11.81
N GLY A 154 4.39 2.42 12.98
CA GLY A 154 5.73 3.00 13.10
C GLY A 154 5.92 4.20 12.16
N GLU A 155 6.93 4.12 11.30
CA GLU A 155 7.26 5.15 10.31
C GLU A 155 6.60 4.91 8.93
N THR A 156 5.75 3.89 8.81
CA THR A 156 5.08 3.52 7.56
C THR A 156 3.63 3.99 7.54
N PHE A 157 3.22 4.64 6.46
CA PHE A 157 1.83 5.00 6.18
C PHE A 157 1.17 3.97 5.27
N ILE A 158 -0.05 3.56 5.61
CA ILE A 158 -0.84 2.59 4.84
C ILE A 158 -2.10 3.29 4.34
N VAL A 159 -2.37 3.17 3.04
CA VAL A 159 -3.57 3.75 2.40
C VAL A 159 -4.23 2.78 1.41
N GLN A 160 -5.54 2.94 1.20
CA GLN A 160 -6.31 2.23 0.19
C GLN A 160 -7.40 3.11 -0.45
N ALA A 161 -7.51 3.04 -1.79
CA ALA A 161 -8.43 3.85 -2.58
C ALA A 161 -9.81 3.20 -2.83
N GLY A 162 -10.27 2.32 -1.95
CA GLY A 162 -11.54 1.62 -2.13
C GLY A 162 -11.51 0.65 -3.32
N SER A 163 -12.62 0.55 -4.06
CA SER A 163 -12.73 -0.34 -5.21
C SER A 163 -13.46 0.31 -6.40
N ARG A 164 -13.19 -0.24 -7.60
CA ARG A 164 -13.87 0.09 -8.86
C ARG A 164 -13.68 1.56 -9.31
N GLY A 165 -12.54 2.17 -9.00
CA GLY A 165 -12.23 3.54 -9.44
C GLY A 165 -13.22 4.60 -8.94
N LYS A 166 -13.89 4.37 -7.81
CA LYS A 166 -14.84 5.34 -7.23
C LYS A 166 -14.13 6.52 -6.56
N TYR A 167 -12.86 6.34 -6.22
CA TYR A 167 -12.06 7.30 -5.49
C TYR A 167 -10.64 7.34 -6.03
N LEU A 168 -10.00 8.50 -5.84
CA LEU A 168 -8.59 8.74 -6.08
C LEU A 168 -7.96 9.11 -4.73
N GLY A 169 -7.06 8.27 -4.23
CA GLY A 169 -6.22 8.62 -3.09
C GLY A 169 -5.12 9.56 -3.55
N VAL A 170 -4.95 10.68 -2.85
CA VAL A 170 -3.88 11.65 -3.11
C VAL A 170 -3.02 11.74 -1.86
N ILE A 171 -1.74 11.44 -2.01
CA ILE A 171 -0.73 11.64 -0.98
C ILE A 171 0.12 12.83 -1.40
N ASP A 172 0.17 13.85 -0.56
CA ASP A 172 1.06 14.99 -0.70
C ASP A 172 2.17 14.85 0.34
N LEU A 173 3.43 14.80 -0.12
CA LEU A 173 4.61 14.72 0.73
C LEU A 173 5.34 16.06 0.72
N THR A 174 5.63 16.60 1.91
CA THR A 174 6.60 17.68 2.07
C THR A 174 7.88 17.08 2.62
N ILE A 175 9.00 17.37 1.96
CA ILE A 175 10.33 16.92 2.37
C ILE A 175 11.12 18.15 2.82
N ALA A 176 11.48 18.19 4.09
CA ALA A 176 12.30 19.21 4.73
C ALA A 176 13.72 18.70 5.03
N ASP A 177 13.90 17.39 5.16
CA ASP A 177 15.20 16.75 5.41
C ASP A 177 15.28 15.33 4.82
N ASP A 178 16.50 14.81 4.73
CA ASP A 178 16.83 13.53 4.10
C ASP A 178 16.47 12.30 4.97
N THR A 179 15.75 12.44 6.10
CA THR A 179 15.35 11.27 6.92
C THR A 179 14.21 10.47 6.29
N PHE A 180 13.36 11.13 5.49
CA PHE A 180 12.13 10.58 4.91
C PHE A 180 11.20 9.91 5.95
N VAL A 181 11.30 10.34 7.22
CA VAL A 181 10.37 9.97 8.28
C VAL A 181 9.30 11.05 8.34
N PHE A 182 8.08 10.72 7.93
CA PHE A 182 7.00 11.69 7.81
C PHE A 182 6.10 11.71 9.04
N THR A 183 5.55 12.90 9.31
CA THR A 183 4.51 13.12 10.32
C THR A 183 3.21 13.48 9.64
N ASN A 184 2.07 13.05 10.20
CA ASN A 184 0.75 13.50 9.74
C ASN A 184 0.19 14.52 10.74
N PRO A 185 0.15 15.83 10.42
CA PRO A 185 -0.36 16.87 11.31
C PRO A 185 -1.83 16.67 11.74
N ASN A 186 -2.61 15.88 10.99
CA ASN A 186 -4.00 15.57 11.33
C ASN A 186 -4.13 14.37 12.28
N ARG A 187 -3.03 13.66 12.60
CA ARG A 187 -3.04 12.39 13.34
C ARG A 187 -3.77 12.50 14.67
N SER A 188 -3.56 13.56 15.45
CA SER A 188 -4.24 13.74 16.73
C SER A 188 -5.77 13.82 16.58
N GLU A 189 -6.27 14.48 15.54
CA GLU A 189 -7.71 14.59 15.28
C GLU A 189 -8.29 13.28 14.72
N GLU A 190 -7.53 12.58 13.88
CA GLU A 190 -7.89 11.24 13.38
C GLU A 190 -7.99 10.24 14.54
N LEU A 191 -7.01 10.23 15.45
CA LEU A 191 -7.00 9.39 16.65
C LEU A 191 -8.20 9.68 17.56
N LYS A 192 -8.57 10.95 17.77
CA LYS A 192 -9.79 11.30 18.51
C LYS A 192 -11.05 10.76 17.82
N ARG A 193 -11.15 10.84 16.49
CA ARG A 193 -12.28 10.29 15.72
C ARG A 193 -12.30 8.77 15.76
N GLU A 194 -11.15 8.11 15.72
CA GLU A 194 -11.02 6.66 15.87
C GLU A 194 -11.44 6.21 17.27
N LYS A 195 -10.91 6.84 18.32
CA LYS A 195 -11.29 6.60 19.73
C LYS A 195 -12.80 6.66 19.90
N GLY A 196 -13.43 7.75 19.46
CA GLY A 196 -14.88 7.90 19.57
C GLY A 196 -15.69 6.86 18.77
N ARG A 197 -15.16 6.32 17.66
CA ARG A 197 -15.80 5.22 16.91
C ARG A 197 -15.70 3.89 17.68
N LEU A 198 -14.54 3.60 18.26
CA LEU A 198 -14.30 2.38 19.03
C LEU A 198 -15.12 2.37 20.33
N GLU A 199 -15.15 3.49 21.06
CA GLU A 199 -15.97 3.66 22.27
C GLU A 199 -17.45 3.41 21.97
N LYS A 200 -18.00 4.03 20.91
CA LYS A 200 -19.38 3.80 20.47
C LYS A 200 -19.65 2.33 20.11
N ARG A 201 -18.66 1.63 19.55
CA ARG A 201 -18.80 0.21 19.22
C ARG A 201 -18.83 -0.66 20.47
N ILE A 202 -17.97 -0.38 21.45
CA ILE A 202 -18.01 -1.08 22.75
C ILE A 202 -19.35 -0.78 23.45
N GLU A 203 -19.78 0.48 23.46
CA GLU A 203 -21.07 0.90 24.05
C GLU A 203 -22.26 0.19 23.38
N PHE A 204 -22.22 -0.01 22.06
CA PHE A 204 -23.25 -0.76 21.34
C PHE A 204 -23.41 -2.20 21.88
N TYR A 205 -22.29 -2.89 22.13
CA TYR A 205 -22.32 -4.23 22.73
C TYR A 205 -22.69 -4.18 24.22
N ALA A 206 -22.23 -3.17 24.96
CA ALA A 206 -22.56 -2.94 26.37
C ALA A 206 -24.06 -2.74 26.58
N LYS A 207 -24.76 -2.04 25.68
CA LYS A 207 -26.23 -1.85 25.77
C LYS A 207 -26.99 -3.17 25.81
N LYS A 208 -26.59 -4.15 24.99
CA LYS A 208 -27.23 -5.47 25.00
C LYS A 208 -26.86 -6.26 26.26
N ALA A 209 -25.59 -6.25 26.67
CA ALA A 209 -25.16 -6.90 27.91
C ALA A 209 -25.93 -6.36 29.13
N LYS A 210 -26.05 -5.03 29.23
CA LYS A 210 -26.75 -4.34 30.32
C LYS A 210 -28.24 -4.66 30.35
N ARG A 211 -28.89 -4.73 29.18
CA ARG A 211 -30.31 -5.12 29.08
C ARG A 211 -30.56 -6.52 29.62
N ASP A 212 -29.57 -7.40 29.48
CA ASP A 212 -29.63 -8.79 29.91
C ASP A 212 -29.00 -8.98 31.31
N GLY A 213 -28.74 -7.88 32.04
CA GLY A 213 -28.30 -7.89 33.44
C GLY A 213 -26.80 -8.04 33.67
N VAL A 214 -25.97 -7.92 32.63
CA VAL A 214 -24.50 -8.03 32.73
C VAL A 214 -23.85 -6.69 32.40
N ASP A 215 -23.10 -6.12 33.34
CA ASP A 215 -22.49 -4.79 33.15
C ASP A 215 -21.29 -4.80 32.18
N ASP A 216 -20.49 -5.87 32.19
CA ASP A 216 -19.30 -5.97 31.34
C ASP A 216 -19.63 -6.73 30.03
N PRO A 217 -19.61 -6.05 28.85
CA PRO A 217 -19.82 -6.73 27.58
C PRO A 217 -18.76 -7.80 27.27
N PHE A 218 -17.54 -7.69 27.81
CA PHE A 218 -16.48 -8.67 27.61
C PHE A 218 -16.80 -9.99 28.33
N VAL A 219 -17.45 -9.92 29.49
CA VAL A 219 -17.97 -11.08 30.23
C VAL A 219 -19.20 -11.65 29.54
N TYR A 220 -20.16 -10.79 29.16
CA TYR A 220 -21.40 -11.24 28.51
C TYR A 220 -21.14 -11.98 27.20
N TYR A 221 -20.18 -11.51 26.38
CA TYR A 221 -19.83 -12.14 25.10
C TYR A 221 -18.66 -13.14 25.20
N ALA A 222 -18.29 -13.62 26.38
CA ALA A 222 -17.16 -14.54 26.57
C ALA A 222 -17.21 -15.80 25.68
N LYS A 223 -18.41 -16.34 25.44
CA LYS A 223 -18.63 -17.54 24.60
C LYS A 223 -18.85 -17.23 23.12
N ASN A 224 -18.91 -15.96 22.72
CA ASN A 224 -19.09 -15.56 21.32
C ASN A 224 -17.75 -15.11 20.76
N GLU A 225 -16.97 -16.05 20.21
CA GLU A 225 -15.60 -15.80 19.72
C GLU A 225 -15.51 -14.60 18.77
N ARG A 226 -16.48 -14.47 17.86
CA ARG A 226 -16.51 -13.36 16.89
C ARG A 226 -16.66 -12.01 17.58
N ILE A 227 -17.62 -11.87 18.48
CA ILE A 227 -17.84 -10.59 19.19
C ILE A 227 -16.69 -10.33 20.17
N ARG A 228 -16.20 -11.38 20.84
CA ARG A 228 -15.09 -11.31 21.77
C ARG A 228 -13.83 -10.77 21.08
N THR A 229 -13.51 -11.28 19.89
CA THR A 229 -12.39 -10.81 19.06
C THR A 229 -12.55 -9.33 18.69
N ILE A 230 -13.76 -8.90 18.33
CA ILE A 230 -14.03 -7.48 18.00
C ILE A 230 -13.80 -6.58 19.22
N LEU A 231 -14.28 -6.99 20.39
CA LEU A 231 -14.14 -6.24 21.63
C LEU A 231 -12.68 -6.18 22.11
N ASP A 232 -11.93 -7.28 22.03
CA ASP A 232 -10.51 -7.32 22.38
C ASP A 232 -9.69 -6.38 21.51
N ARG A 233 -9.88 -6.46 20.18
CA ARG A 233 -9.20 -5.57 19.24
C ARG A 233 -9.54 -4.11 19.50
N ALA A 234 -10.82 -3.80 19.76
CA ALA A 234 -11.23 -2.44 20.08
C ALA A 234 -10.58 -1.94 21.39
N LYS A 235 -10.49 -2.78 22.43
CA LYS A 235 -9.86 -2.43 23.70
C LYS A 235 -8.35 -2.23 23.57
N ALA A 236 -7.67 -3.14 22.89
CA ALA A 236 -6.23 -3.03 22.62
C ALA A 236 -5.92 -1.74 21.83
N ARG A 237 -6.67 -1.49 20.76
CA ARG A 237 -6.51 -0.29 19.94
C ARG A 237 -6.81 1.00 20.71
N LEU A 238 -7.83 1.01 21.59
CA LEU A 238 -8.08 2.17 22.46
C LEU A 238 -6.90 2.47 23.38
N ALA A 239 -6.29 1.45 23.99
CA ALA A 239 -5.13 1.63 24.84
C ALA A 239 -3.91 2.18 24.08
N GLU A 240 -3.72 1.77 22.82
CA GLU A 240 -2.71 2.34 21.92
C GLU A 240 -3.00 3.79 21.58
N ILE A 241 -4.23 4.12 21.16
CA ILE A 241 -4.64 5.48 20.83
C ILE A 241 -4.42 6.42 22.02
N GLU A 242 -4.71 5.98 23.24
CA GLU A 242 -4.48 6.77 24.45
C GLU A 242 -2.99 7.02 24.75
N ARG A 243 -2.10 6.11 24.33
CA ARG A 243 -0.65 6.34 24.38
C ARG A 243 -0.21 7.30 23.28
N GLU A 244 -0.68 7.09 22.04
CA GLU A 244 -0.34 7.94 20.90
C GLU A 244 -0.81 9.39 21.08
N LEU A 245 -2.00 9.60 21.64
CA LEU A 245 -2.54 10.95 21.90
C LEU A 245 -1.75 11.75 22.94
N LYS A 246 -0.92 11.10 23.76
CA LYS A 246 -0.01 11.77 24.71
C LYS A 246 1.26 12.26 24.02
N ALA A 247 1.61 11.71 22.86
CA ALA A 247 2.76 12.16 22.08
C ALA A 247 2.38 13.45 21.32
N GLU A 248 3.28 14.43 21.32
CA GLU A 248 3.10 15.62 20.50
C GLU A 248 3.40 15.28 19.04
N VAL A 249 2.46 15.61 18.15
CA VAL A 249 2.63 15.40 16.71
C VAL A 249 3.35 16.60 16.12
N PRO A 250 4.56 16.43 15.55
CA PRO A 250 5.27 17.53 14.91
C PRO A 250 4.43 18.11 13.76
N LYS A 251 4.40 19.45 13.68
CA LYS A 251 3.67 20.19 12.64
C LYS A 251 4.59 20.74 11.55
N THR A 252 5.88 20.49 11.67
CA THR A 252 6.96 20.99 10.81
C THR A 252 7.91 19.84 10.50
N GLY A 253 8.66 19.95 9.40
CA GLY A 253 9.56 18.90 8.94
C GLY A 253 8.94 18.12 7.77
N ASN A 254 9.29 16.84 7.67
CA ASN A 254 8.72 15.94 6.68
C ASN A 254 7.23 15.69 7.01
N ILE A 255 6.34 16.07 6.10
CA ILE A 255 4.88 15.99 6.31
C ILE A 255 4.25 15.04 5.31
N PHE A 256 3.44 14.10 5.82
CA PHE A 256 2.52 13.27 5.06
C PHE A 256 1.11 13.86 5.17
N ALA A 257 0.52 14.22 4.03
CA ALA A 257 -0.87 14.60 3.94
C ALA A 257 -1.61 13.67 2.99
N TYR A 258 -2.82 13.26 3.38
CA TYR A 258 -3.63 12.34 2.59
C TYR A 258 -5.05 12.84 2.42
N GLN A 259 -5.56 12.69 1.21
CA GLN A 259 -6.93 13.03 0.87
C GLN A 259 -7.54 11.98 -0.03
N MET A 260 -8.75 11.58 0.30
CA MET A 260 -9.56 10.72 -0.56
C MET A 260 -10.50 11.57 -1.42
N LYS A 261 -10.31 11.58 -2.74
CA LYS A 261 -11.14 12.34 -3.68
C LYS A 261 -12.18 11.43 -4.33
N PRO A 262 -13.48 11.61 -4.09
CA PRO A 262 -14.50 10.85 -4.82
C PRO A 262 -14.52 11.26 -6.29
N ILE A 263 -14.54 10.26 -7.18
CA ILE A 263 -14.69 10.51 -8.62
C ILE A 263 -16.17 10.81 -8.86
N ALA A 264 -16.46 12.10 -9.00
CA ALA A 264 -17.82 12.59 -9.14
C ALA A 264 -18.39 12.29 -10.53
N LYS A 265 -19.68 11.93 -10.60
CA LYS A 265 -20.41 11.67 -11.86
C LYS A 265 -20.45 12.85 -12.83
N LYS A 266 -20.12 14.06 -12.37
CA LYS A 266 -20.09 15.29 -13.18
C LYS A 266 -18.76 15.48 -13.92
N ILE A 267 -17.74 14.68 -13.62
CA ILE A 267 -16.48 14.68 -14.37
C ILE A 267 -16.80 14.05 -15.73
N ALA A 268 -16.48 14.78 -16.81
CA ALA A 268 -16.72 14.28 -18.16
C ALA A 268 -15.81 13.07 -18.45
N ASP A 269 -16.34 12.09 -19.19
CA ASP A 269 -15.57 10.95 -19.64
C ASP A 269 -14.50 11.41 -20.66
N ASN A 270 -13.34 10.76 -20.65
CA ASN A 270 -12.36 10.93 -21.71
C ASN A 270 -12.92 10.35 -23.01
N ALA A 271 -13.04 11.18 -24.06
CA ALA A 271 -13.68 10.80 -25.32
C ALA A 271 -13.01 9.57 -25.99
N ARG A 272 -11.67 9.48 -25.95
CA ARG A 272 -10.93 8.34 -26.54
C ARG A 272 -11.21 7.04 -25.79
N ILE A 273 -11.30 7.10 -24.47
CA ILE A 273 -11.63 5.93 -23.65
C ILE A 273 -13.10 5.56 -23.81
N ARG A 274 -14.01 6.55 -23.88
CA ARG A 274 -15.44 6.32 -24.12
C ARG A 274 -15.67 5.56 -25.42
N GLU A 275 -15.01 5.98 -26.50
CA GLU A 275 -15.07 5.30 -27.80
C GLU A 275 -14.57 3.85 -27.74
N ARG A 276 -13.50 3.58 -26.97
CA ARG A 276 -13.01 2.22 -26.73
C ARG A 276 -14.02 1.36 -25.95
N ILE A 277 -14.68 1.94 -24.95
CA ILE A 277 -15.75 1.26 -24.19
C ILE A 277 -16.92 0.93 -25.12
N ASP A 278 -17.34 1.88 -25.97
CA ASP A 278 -18.45 1.67 -26.91
C ASP A 278 -18.15 0.53 -27.90
N ARG A 279 -16.93 0.48 -28.45
CA ARG A 279 -16.46 -0.64 -29.28
C ARG A 279 -16.47 -1.97 -28.52
N TYR A 280 -16.02 -1.96 -27.27
CA TYR A 280 -16.02 -3.14 -26.40
C TYR A 280 -17.45 -3.65 -26.17
N ASP A 281 -18.39 -2.75 -25.83
CA ASP A 281 -19.78 -3.11 -25.52
C ASP A 281 -20.46 -3.72 -26.75
N GLU A 282 -20.18 -3.16 -27.94
CA GLU A 282 -20.67 -3.71 -29.21
C GLU A 282 -20.10 -5.10 -29.51
N ALA A 283 -18.81 -5.33 -29.29
CA ALA A 283 -18.19 -6.64 -29.48
C ALA A 283 -18.77 -7.70 -28.55
N VAL A 284 -19.00 -7.35 -27.28
CA VAL A 284 -19.66 -8.24 -26.31
C VAL A 284 -21.08 -8.57 -26.76
N ARG A 285 -21.85 -7.58 -27.22
CA ARG A 285 -23.21 -7.78 -27.72
C ARG A 285 -23.23 -8.79 -28.87
N LYS A 286 -22.32 -8.66 -29.84
CA LYS A 286 -22.21 -9.60 -30.96
C LYS A 286 -21.91 -11.02 -30.50
N LEU A 287 -21.01 -11.20 -29.54
CA LEU A 287 -20.70 -12.51 -28.97
C LEU A 287 -21.87 -13.12 -28.19
N GLN A 288 -22.62 -12.31 -27.44
CA GLN A 288 -23.80 -12.77 -26.71
C GLN A 288 -24.92 -13.22 -27.66
N LEU A 289 -25.15 -12.47 -28.74
CA LEU A 289 -26.10 -12.83 -29.80
C LEU A 289 -25.67 -14.14 -30.49
N ALA A 290 -24.39 -14.28 -30.84
CA ALA A 290 -23.85 -15.51 -31.43
C ALA A 290 -23.98 -16.72 -30.49
N ALA A 291 -23.92 -16.51 -29.17
CA ALA A 291 -24.09 -17.55 -28.16
C ALA A 291 -25.56 -17.83 -27.78
N GLY A 292 -26.54 -17.27 -28.50
CA GLY A 292 -27.97 -17.46 -28.23
C GLY A 292 -28.48 -16.85 -26.92
N LYS A 293 -27.71 -15.96 -26.29
CA LYS A 293 -28.07 -15.30 -25.02
C LYS A 293 -28.74 -13.95 -25.30
N ASN A 294 -30.07 -13.94 -25.38
CA ASN A 294 -30.86 -12.70 -25.41
C ASN A 294 -31.07 -12.15 -23.98
N HIS A 295 -30.12 -11.37 -23.47
CA HIS A 295 -30.41 -10.47 -22.37
C HIS A 295 -30.69 -9.08 -22.94
N PRO A 296 -31.85 -8.45 -22.64
CA PRO A 296 -32.02 -7.05 -22.95
C PRO A 296 -30.94 -6.28 -22.18
N ALA A 297 -30.20 -5.43 -22.89
CA ALA A 297 -29.30 -4.50 -22.24
C ALA A 297 -30.12 -3.72 -21.21
N THR A 298 -29.82 -3.86 -19.93
CA THR A 298 -30.21 -2.82 -18.98
C THR A 298 -29.37 -1.63 -19.41
N PRO A 299 -29.97 -0.53 -19.91
CA PRO A 299 -29.20 0.69 -20.04
C PRO A 299 -28.67 0.99 -18.64
N SER A 300 -27.48 1.55 -18.54
CA SER A 300 -26.95 2.09 -17.28
C SER A 300 -27.85 3.24 -16.82
N THR A 301 -29.05 2.93 -16.33
CA THR A 301 -30.02 3.89 -15.83
C THR A 301 -29.60 4.25 -14.42
N ARG A 302 -28.85 5.37 -14.38
CA ARG A 302 -28.59 6.18 -13.19
C ARG A 302 -29.90 6.37 -12.42
N LYS A 303 -30.05 5.77 -11.23
CA LYS A 303 -31.01 6.26 -10.21
C LYS A 303 -30.70 5.72 -8.81
N ALA A 304 -29.88 6.49 -8.10
CA ALA A 304 -30.00 6.72 -6.66
C ALA A 304 -29.15 7.96 -6.31
N PRO A 305 -29.71 9.01 -5.68
CA PRO A 305 -28.93 10.12 -5.17
C PRO A 305 -28.13 9.64 -3.95
N ILE A 306 -26.81 9.86 -3.96
CA ILE A 306 -25.98 9.72 -2.78
C ILE A 306 -26.15 10.99 -1.97
N ARG A 307 -26.52 10.84 -0.69
CA ARG A 307 -26.60 11.95 0.28
C ARG A 307 -25.24 12.69 0.31
N PRO A 308 -25.20 14.03 0.22
CA PRO A 308 -23.94 14.77 0.30
C PRO A 308 -23.29 14.52 1.66
N LEU A 309 -22.05 14.00 1.64
CA LEU A 309 -21.22 13.88 2.82
C LEU A 309 -20.57 15.23 3.10
N ARG A 310 -20.66 15.69 4.36
CA ARG A 310 -20.08 16.96 4.81
C ARG A 310 -18.55 16.83 4.79
N LEU A 311 -17.90 17.59 3.90
CA LEU A 311 -16.43 17.66 3.82
C LEU A 311 -15.89 18.33 5.10
N PRO A 312 -14.83 17.79 5.73
CA PRO A 312 -14.05 18.56 6.70
C PRO A 312 -13.35 19.74 6.01
N GLY A 313 -13.11 20.80 6.78
CA GLY A 313 -12.59 22.09 6.30
C GLY A 313 -11.25 21.98 5.57
N LYS A 314 -11.02 22.94 4.66
CA LYS A 314 -9.78 23.07 3.89
C LYS A 314 -8.56 23.10 4.82
N VAL A 315 -7.60 22.20 4.59
CA VAL A 315 -6.25 22.33 5.15
C VAL A 315 -5.55 23.48 4.39
N PRO A 316 -5.00 24.49 5.08
CA PRO A 316 -4.24 25.54 4.41
C PRO A 316 -2.94 24.97 3.84
N LEU A 317 -2.76 25.07 2.53
CA LEU A 317 -1.45 24.88 1.91
C LEU A 317 -0.54 26.07 2.26
N PRO A 318 0.76 25.85 2.55
CA PRO A 318 1.70 26.95 2.74
C PRO A 318 1.82 27.78 1.46
N LYS A 319 1.66 29.11 1.60
CA LYS A 319 1.56 30.08 0.48
C LYS A 319 2.89 30.57 -0.08
N LYS A 320 4.03 29.94 0.19
CA LYS A 320 5.34 30.39 -0.33
C LYS A 320 6.21 29.23 -0.74
N GLY A 321 6.83 29.37 -1.93
CA GLY A 321 7.75 28.41 -2.51
C GLY A 321 8.89 28.10 -1.55
N ILE A 322 9.12 26.82 -1.35
CA ILE A 322 10.29 26.29 -0.65
C ILE A 322 11.48 26.50 -1.59
N PRO A 323 12.59 27.10 -1.14
CA PRO A 323 13.79 27.23 -1.98
C PRO A 323 14.29 25.82 -2.35
N PRO A 324 14.85 25.63 -3.55
CA PRO A 324 15.38 24.34 -3.96
C PRO A 324 16.50 23.91 -2.99
N ILE A 325 16.38 22.70 -2.46
CA ILE A 325 17.44 22.06 -1.70
C ILE A 325 18.59 21.79 -2.67
N ALA A 326 19.81 22.17 -2.28
CA ALA A 326 21.00 22.01 -3.11
C ALA A 326 21.21 20.53 -3.49
N HIS A 327 21.45 20.27 -4.78
CA HIS A 327 21.70 18.94 -5.34
C HIS A 327 22.80 18.18 -4.58
N ARG A 328 22.51 16.94 -4.22
CA ARG A 328 23.38 16.00 -3.49
C ARG A 328 23.67 14.75 -4.35
N PRO A 329 24.78 13.99 -4.10
CA PRO A 329 25.06 12.74 -4.81
C PRO A 329 23.93 11.72 -4.59
N LYS A 330 23.51 11.07 -5.68
CA LYS A 330 22.34 10.19 -5.76
C LYS A 330 22.44 8.94 -4.87
N GLY A 331 21.32 8.55 -4.27
CA GLY A 331 20.96 7.16 -3.97
C GLY A 331 21.63 6.55 -2.73
N THR A 332 20.98 6.64 -1.57
CA THR A 332 21.01 5.63 -0.49
C THR A 332 20.10 6.06 0.65
N LEU A 333 19.31 5.13 1.22
CA LEU A 333 18.48 5.42 2.39
C LEU A 333 19.33 5.90 3.59
N PRO A 334 18.86 6.88 4.38
CA PRO A 334 19.47 7.25 5.65
C PRO A 334 19.45 6.05 6.61
N GLY A 335 20.58 5.78 7.29
CA GLY A 335 20.67 4.75 8.34
C GLY A 335 21.51 3.50 8.01
N LYS A 336 22.24 3.46 6.90
CA LYS A 336 23.31 2.45 6.74
C LYS A 336 24.47 2.76 7.71
N PRO A 337 24.98 1.79 8.50
CA PRO A 337 26.31 1.93 9.07
C PRO A 337 27.31 2.12 7.92
N ALA A 338 28.21 3.09 8.06
CA ALA A 338 29.24 3.38 7.07
C ALA A 338 30.02 2.09 6.75
N PRO A 339 30.41 1.83 5.49
CA PRO A 339 31.37 0.78 5.21
C PRO A 339 32.66 1.13 5.96
N ALA A 340 33.21 0.16 6.70
CA ALA A 340 34.48 0.29 7.38
C ALA A 340 35.55 0.68 6.35
N GLY A 341 35.89 1.97 6.35
CA GLY A 341 36.87 2.53 5.44
C GLY A 341 38.28 2.17 5.90
N GLY A 342 39.06 1.65 4.96
CA GLY A 342 40.48 1.95 4.78
C GLY A 342 41.41 1.50 5.90
N GLU A 343 42.09 0.38 5.67
CA GLU A 343 43.36 0.06 6.30
C GLU A 343 44.33 1.25 6.16
N THR A 344 44.56 1.94 7.27
CA THR A 344 45.70 2.84 7.41
C THR A 344 46.81 2.04 8.06
N LYS A 345 47.89 1.80 7.31
CA LYS A 345 49.16 1.32 7.87
C LYS A 345 49.71 2.37 8.84
N PRO A 346 50.26 1.97 10.00
CA PRO A 346 51.33 2.70 10.64
C PRO A 346 52.64 1.91 10.49
N GLY A 347 53.63 2.56 9.90
CA GLY A 347 55.02 2.10 9.95
C GLY A 347 55.69 2.50 11.27
N GLY A 348 56.70 1.72 11.65
CA GLY A 348 57.88 2.19 12.39
C GLY A 348 57.76 2.22 13.91
N GLY A 349 58.00 1.08 14.56
CA GLY A 349 58.33 0.99 15.99
C GLY A 349 59.27 -0.19 16.24
N THR A 350 60.49 0.09 16.69
CA THR A 350 61.62 -0.81 17.00
C THR A 350 61.23 -1.90 18.01
N PRO A 351 61.79 -3.13 17.94
CA PRO A 351 61.27 -4.28 18.70
C PRO A 351 61.82 -4.31 20.14
N MET A 352 60.94 -4.62 21.09
CA MET A 352 61.32 -5.05 22.45
C MET A 352 61.50 -6.57 22.51
N PRO A 353 62.47 -7.08 23.30
CA PRO A 353 62.82 -8.51 23.33
C PRO A 353 61.82 -9.36 24.14
N PRO A 354 61.72 -10.67 23.86
CA PRO A 354 60.75 -11.56 24.50
C PRO A 354 61.17 -11.97 25.93
N PRO A 355 60.21 -12.10 26.87
CA PRO A 355 60.45 -12.76 28.15
C PRO A 355 60.44 -14.31 28.03
N PRO A 356 61.11 -15.02 28.96
CA PRO A 356 61.56 -16.41 28.81
C PRO A 356 60.46 -17.47 29.00
N PRO A 357 60.71 -18.72 28.55
CA PRO A 357 59.71 -19.79 28.62
C PRO A 357 59.57 -20.37 30.03
N GLN A 358 58.35 -20.71 30.41
CA GLN A 358 58.07 -21.63 31.51
C GLN A 358 57.17 -22.74 30.99
N GLY A 359 57.69 -23.97 30.98
CA GLY A 359 56.91 -25.21 30.96
C GLY A 359 56.15 -25.38 32.29
N GLU A 360 55.25 -26.33 32.49
CA GLU A 360 55.06 -27.65 31.87
C GLU A 360 53.65 -27.85 31.31
#